data_AF-A0A3D3BQS0-F1
#
_entry.id   AF-A0A3D3BQS0-F1
#
_cell.length_a   1.000
_cell.length_b   1.000
_cell.length_c   1.000
_cell.angle_alpha   90.00
_cell.angle_beta   90.00
_cell.angle_gamma   90.00
#
_symmetry.space_group_name_H-M   'P 1'
#
loop_
_entity.id
_entity.type
_entity.pdbx_description
1 polymer ?
#
loop_
_entity_poly.entity_id
_entity_poly.type
_entity_poly.pdbx_seq_one_letter_code
_entity_poly.pdbx_strand_id
1 'polypeptide(L)' 'MMNLSDPTQVEAWLAQAPKVELHCHLEGSLRASTLVELARLHGLPLPSTVPDELYRYDDL' A
#
# COMPACT_ATOMS: atom_id res chain seq x y z
N MET A 1 -28.10 13.40 -5.94
CA MET A 1 -28.10 12.32 -4.92
C MET A 1 -27.08 11.29 -5.38
N MET A 2 -26.20 10.81 -4.50
CA MET A 2 -25.12 9.88 -4.88
C MET A 2 -25.70 8.52 -5.32
N ASN A 3 -25.22 7.97 -6.43
CA ASN A 3 -25.61 6.64 -6.89
C ASN A 3 -24.69 5.59 -6.29
N LEU A 4 -25.20 4.80 -5.34
CA LEU A 4 -24.44 3.75 -4.67
C LEU A 4 -24.14 2.53 -5.56
N SER A 5 -24.75 2.44 -6.75
CA SER A 5 -24.49 1.38 -7.73
C SER A 5 -23.37 1.72 -8.71
N ASP A 6 -22.84 2.95 -8.68
CA ASP A 6 -21.68 3.38 -9.48
C ASP A 6 -20.40 3.31 -8.61
N PRO A 7 -19.50 2.33 -8.84
CA PRO A 7 -18.30 2.15 -8.03
C PRO A 7 -17.40 3.39 -8.02
N THR A 8 -17.35 4.13 -9.13
CA THR A 8 -16.51 5.33 -9.26
C THR A 8 -16.99 6.44 -8.32
N GLN A 9 -18.31 6.60 -8.21
CA GLN A 9 -18.89 7.57 -7.26
C GLN A 9 -18.63 7.14 -5.82
N VAL A 10 -18.78 5.84 -5.52
CA VAL A 10 -18.49 5.28 -4.20
C VAL A 10 -17.03 5.50 -3.80
N GLU A 11 -16.07 5.21 -4.68
CA GLU A 11 -14.64 5.44 -4.45
C GLU A 11 -14.33 6.93 -4.23
N ALA A 12 -14.86 7.82 -5.07
CA ALA A 12 -14.63 9.25 -4.95
C ALA A 12 -15.15 9.83 -3.62
N TRP A 13 -16.30 9.30 -3.15
CA TRP A 13 -16.85 9.69 -1.85
C TRP A 13 -16.01 9.11 -0.69
N LEU A 14 -15.66 7.83 -0.76
CA LEU A 14 -14.82 7.18 0.25
C LEU A 14 -13.48 7.89 0.36
N ALA A 15 -12.82 8.26 -0.73
CA ALA A 15 -11.55 8.97 -0.71
C ALA A 15 -11.63 10.31 0.07
N GLN A 16 -12.74 11.04 -0.07
CA GLN A 16 -12.95 12.35 0.56
C GLN A 16 -13.45 12.30 2.01
N ALA A 17 -14.03 11.17 2.43
CA ALA A 17 -14.55 11.05 3.79
C ALA A 17 -13.43 11.26 4.83
N PRO A 18 -13.66 12.05 5.90
CA PRO A 18 -12.72 12.15 7.00
C PRO A 18 -12.66 10.79 7.73
N LYS A 19 -11.43 10.27 7.93
CA LYS A 19 -11.19 8.96 8.55
C LYS A 19 -10.15 9.10 9.64
N VAL A 20 -10.23 8.21 10.63
CA VAL A 20 -9.20 8.00 11.64
C VAL A 20 -8.67 6.58 11.51
N GLU A 21 -7.36 6.42 11.66
CA GLU A 21 -6.68 5.12 11.72
C GLU A 21 -6.00 5.02 13.08
N LEU A 22 -6.48 4.10 13.92
CA LEU A 22 -6.01 3.98 15.31
C LEU A 22 -4.86 3.00 15.46
N HIS A 23 -4.61 2.19 14.44
CA HIS A 23 -3.60 1.15 14.46
C HIS A 23 -2.99 1.01 13.06
N CYS A 24 -1.75 1.46 12.93
CA CYS A 24 -0.95 1.36 11.72
C CYS A 24 0.49 1.03 12.12
N HIS A 25 1.03 -0.06 11.59
CA HIS A 25 2.44 -0.40 11.76
C HIS A 25 3.23 0.31 10.68
N LEU A 26 4.06 1.28 11.05
CA LEU A 26 4.80 2.09 10.09
C LEU A 26 5.65 1.22 9.15
N GLU A 27 6.36 0.26 9.72
CA GLU A 27 7.18 -0.71 8.99
C GLU A 27 6.37 -1.59 8.03
N GLY A 28 5.13 -1.94 8.42
CA GLY A 28 4.21 -2.76 7.62
C GLY A 28 3.42 -1.97 6.58
N SER A 29 3.51 -0.64 6.59
CA SER A 29 2.79 0.25 5.68
C SER A 29 3.71 0.97 4.68
N LEU A 30 4.98 0.58 4.61
CA LEU A 30 5.89 1.07 3.58
C LEU A 30 5.44 0.62 2.19
N ARG A 31 5.64 1.49 1.20
CA ARG A 31 5.49 1.10 -0.21
C ARG A 31 6.65 0.19 -0.60
N ALA A 32 6.38 -0.88 -1.33
CA ALA A 32 7.43 -1.81 -1.79
C ALA A 32 8.53 -1.08 -2.59
N SER A 33 8.16 -0.13 -3.44
CA SER A 33 9.13 0.66 -4.23
C SER A 33 10.06 1.48 -3.35
N THR A 34 9.56 2.08 -2.27
CA THR A 34 10.38 2.79 -1.28
C THR A 34 11.35 1.84 -0.58
N LEU A 35 10.89 0.64 -0.21
CA LEU A 35 11.77 -0.35 0.42
C LEU A 35 12.89 -0.81 -0.53
N VAL A 36 12.59 -1.05 -1.80
CA VAL A 36 13.59 -1.37 -2.84
C VAL A 36 14.62 -0.25 -2.98
N GLU A 37 14.18 1.01 -3.02
CA GLU A 37 15.07 2.16 -3.11
C GLU A 37 16.00 2.26 -1.90
N LEU A 38 15.46 2.13 -0.69
CA LEU A 38 16.24 2.16 0.56
C LEU A 38 17.24 1.02 0.63
N ALA A 39 16.84 -0.21 0.29
CA ALA A 39 17.74 -1.36 0.29
C ALA A 39 18.92 -1.15 -0.68
N ARG A 40 18.65 -0.61 -1.88
CA ARG A 40 19.69 -0.25 -2.85
C ARG A 40 20.64 0.82 -2.30
N LEU A 41 20.11 1.87 -1.67
CA LEU A 41 20.92 2.95 -1.08
C LEU A 41 21.87 2.45 0.01
N HIS A 42 21.45 1.44 0.77
CA HIS A 42 22.22 0.87 1.89
C HIS A 42 22.97 -0.42 1.54
N GLY A 43 22.90 -0.89 0.29
CA GLY A 43 23.57 -2.12 -0.14
C GLY A 43 23.02 -3.39 0.53
N LEU A 44 21.73 -3.39 0.91
CA LEU A 44 21.08 -4.52 1.56
C LEU A 44 20.43 -5.45 0.53
N PRO A 45 20.57 -6.78 0.66
CA PRO A 45 19.91 -7.72 -0.22
C PRO A 45 18.40 -7.78 0.07
N LEU A 46 17.60 -7.96 -0.98
CA LEU A 46 16.16 -8.22 -0.89
C LEU A 46 15.83 -9.50 -1.67
N PRO A 47 14.74 -10.21 -1.31
CA PRO A 47 14.29 -11.39 -2.03
C PRO A 47 13.81 -11.09 -3.46
N SER A 48 13.30 -9.88 -3.72
CA SER A 48 13.08 -9.34 -5.07
C SER A 48 13.31 -7.82 -5.08
N THR A 49 13.60 -7.27 -6.26
CA THR A 49 13.69 -5.83 -6.51
C THR A 49 12.52 -5.31 -7.36
N VAL A 50 11.61 -6.19 -7.78
CA VAL A 50 10.35 -5.84 -8.42
C VAL A 50 9.33 -5.53 -7.31
N PRO A 51 8.83 -4.28 -7.19
CA PRO A 51 7.97 -3.90 -6.07
C PRO A 51 6.73 -4.80 -5.90
N ASP A 52 6.10 -5.19 -7.00
CA ASP A 52 4.88 -6.02 -6.98
C ASP A 52 5.13 -7.46 -6.52
N GLU A 53 6.38 -7.94 -6.58
CA GLU A 53 6.77 -9.27 -6.11
C GLU A 53 7.18 -9.26 -4.64
N LEU A 54 7.66 -8.12 -4.12
CA LEU A 54 8.28 -8.04 -2.79
C LEU A 54 7.30 -8.33 -1.65
N TYR A 55 6.01 -8.04 -1.85
CA TYR A 55 4.93 -8.32 -0.88
C TYR A 55 3.97 -9.41 -1.36
N ARG A 56 4.43 -10.29 -2.26
CA ARG A 56 3.67 -11.48 -2.65
C ARG A 56 3.99 -12.62 -1.70
N TYR A 57 3.04 -12.95 -0.83
CA TYR A 57 3.14 -14.07 0.11
C TYR A 57 2.34 -15.26 -0.42
N ASP A 58 2.92 -16.46 -0.40
CA ASP A 58 2.26 -17.69 -0.87
C ASP A 58 1.54 -18.44 0.28
N ASP A 59 1.80 -18.07 1.53
CA ASP A 59 1.20 -18.62 2.76
C ASP A 59 0.83 -17.51 3.77
N LEU A 60 0.13 -17.90 4.85
CA LEU A 60 -0.25 -17.06 6.00
C LEU A 60 0.46 -17.54 7.27
#